data_AF-A0A7Y5W580-F1
#
_entry.id   AF-A0A7Y5W580-F1
#
_cell.length_a   1.000
_cell.length_b   1.000
_cell.length_c   1.000
_cell.angle_alpha   90.00
_cell.angle_beta   90.00
_cell.angle_gamma   90.00
#
_symmetry.space_group_name_H-M   'P 1'
#
loop_
_entity.id
_entity.type
_entity.pdbx_description
1 polymer ?
#
loop_
_entity_poly.entity_id
_entity_poly.type
_entity_poly.pdbx_seq_one_letter_code
_entity_poly.pdbx_strand_id
1 'polypeptide(L)' 'MWDFGGKKELSKDFMARQLDYAHRLYKEGRIEGLIFHCTPLCNNGLTAVDYARQWIARHGNEGR' A
#
# COMPACT_ATOMS: atom_id res chain seq x y z
N MET A 1 -5.12 4.05 -6.12
CA MET A 1 -4.62 2.87 -6.85
C MET A 1 -5.75 2.37 -7.73
N TRP A 2 -5.49 1.65 -8.82
CA TRP A 2 -6.51 1.26 -9.80
C TRP A 2 -6.61 -0.25 -9.91
N ASP A 3 -7.84 -0.77 -9.89
CA ASP A 3 -8.13 -2.17 -10.19
C ASP A 3 -8.34 -2.31 -11.69
N PHE A 4 -7.32 -2.79 -12.40
CA PHE A 4 -7.38 -3.00 -13.85
C PHE A 4 -8.31 -4.15 -14.25
N GLY A 5 -8.50 -5.16 -13.38
CA GLY A 5 -9.39 -6.30 -13.61
C GLY A 5 -10.86 -6.01 -13.28
N GLY A 6 -11.13 -5.01 -12.44
CA GLY A 6 -12.47 -4.49 -12.11
C GLY A 6 -12.79 -3.14 -12.75
N LYS A 7 -11.87 -2.57 -13.54
CA LYS A 7 -11.97 -1.28 -14.26
C LYS A 7 -12.49 -0.13 -13.38
N LYS A 8 -11.99 -0.04 -12.16
CA LYS A 8 -12.45 0.94 -11.16
C LYS A 8 -11.32 1.37 -10.24
N GLU A 9 -11.57 2.44 -9.50
CA GLU A 9 -10.69 2.83 -8.40
C GLU A 9 -10.65 1.73 -7.34
N LEU A 10 -9.44 1.39 -6.89
CA LEU A 10 -9.25 0.50 -5.77
C LEU A 10 -9.68 1.24 -4.49
N SER A 11 -10.53 0.61 -3.69
CA SER A 11 -10.97 1.21 -2.44
C SER A 11 -9.81 1.36 -1.46
N LYS A 12 -9.90 2.39 -0.59
CA LYS A 12 -8.98 2.57 0.54
C LYS A 12 -8.91 1.32 1.41
N ASP A 13 -10.04 0.70 1.74
CA ASP A 13 -10.08 -0.46 2.64
C ASP A 13 -9.35 -1.67 2.04
N PHE A 14 -9.40 -1.84 0.71
CA PHE A 14 -8.66 -2.90 0.06
C PHE A 14 -7.16 -2.65 0.12
N MET A 15 -6.73 -1.40 -0.16
CA MET A 15 -5.34 -0.99 0.03
C MET A 15 -4.86 -1.23 1.47
N ALA A 16 -5.66 -0.85 2.47
CA ALA A 16 -5.34 -1.05 3.88
C ALA A 16 -5.10 -2.52 4.20
N ARG A 17 -6.01 -3.41 3.78
CA ARG A 17 -5.85 -4.86 3.99
C ARG A 17 -4.56 -5.42 3.37
N GLN A 18 -4.19 -4.96 2.18
CA GLN A 18 -2.95 -5.40 1.51
C GLN A 18 -1.71 -4.97 2.30
N LEU A 19 -1.68 -3.71 2.77
CA LEU A 19 -0.58 -3.16 3.54
C LEU A 19 -0.47 -3.80 4.93
N ASP A 20 -1.58 -3.99 5.63
CA ASP A 20 -1.61 -4.64 6.94
C ASP A 20 -1.11 -6.09 6.85
N TYR A 21 -1.52 -6.81 5.80
CA TYR A 21 -1.04 -8.17 5.56
C TYR A 21 0.48 -8.20 5.30
N ALA A 22 0.99 -7.31 4.45
CA ALA A 22 2.42 -7.24 4.14
C ALA A 22 3.24 -6.81 5.36
N HIS A 23 2.75 -5.87 6.17
CA HIS A 23 3.38 -5.44 7.43
C HIS A 23 3.46 -6.57 8.44
N ARG A 24 2.39 -7.36 8.58
CA ARG A 24 2.42 -8.56 9.42
C ARG A 24 3.50 -9.54 8.96
N LEU A 25 3.61 -9.80 7.65
CA LEU A 25 4.67 -10.65 7.11
C LEU A 25 6.07 -10.10 7.39
N TYR A 26 6.25 -8.78 7.32
CA TYR A 26 7.52 -8.11 7.64
C TYR A 26 7.88 -8.26 9.12
N LYS A 27 6.94 -8.01 10.03
CA LYS A 27 7.14 -8.16 11.48
C LYS A 27 7.39 -9.61 11.89
N GLU A 28 6.76 -10.57 11.21
CA GLU A 28 7.01 -12.01 11.39
C GLU A 28 8.34 -12.47 10.76
N GLY A 29 9.07 -11.59 10.06
CA GLY A 29 10.33 -11.93 9.41
C GLY A 29 10.20 -12.85 8.21
N ARG A 30 8.99 -12.98 7.64
CA ARG A 30 8.69 -13.79 6.46
C ARG A 30 9.09 -13.11 5.15
N ILE A 31 9.26 -11.79 5.19
CA ILE A 31 9.81 -10.97 4.12
C ILE A 31 10.78 -9.94 4.73
N GLU A 32 11.76 -9.49 3.96
CA GLU A 32 12.77 -8.53 4.42
C GLU A 32 12.36 -7.07 4.23
N GLY A 33 11.37 -6.81 3.37
CA GLY A 33 10.90 -5.46 3.09
C GLY A 33 9.79 -5.43 2.06
N LEU A 34 9.28 -4.22 1.79
CA LEU A 34 8.23 -3.94 0.82
C LEU A 34 8.76 -2.92 -0.19
N ILE A 35 8.51 -3.17 -1.49
CA ILE A 35 8.82 -2.22 -2.57
C ILE A 35 7.50 -1.70 -3.12
N PHE A 36 7.34 -0.37 -3.15
CA PHE A 36 6.16 0.29 -3.70
C PHE A 36 6.42 0.68 -5.16
N HIS A 37 5.78 -0.04 -6.09
CA HIS A 37 5.83 0.32 -7.50
C HIS A 37 4.71 1.33 -7.83
N CYS A 38 5.10 2.49 -8.35
CA CYS A 38 4.15 3.50 -8.81
C CYS A 38 3.54 3.18 -10.18
N THR A 39 2.33 3.69 -10.42
CA THR A 39 1.74 3.83 -11.76
C THR A 39 1.58 5.33 -12.07
N PRO A 40 1.42 5.73 -13.35
CA PRO A 40 1.17 7.13 -13.70
C PRO A 40 -0.08 7.73 -13.03
N LEU A 41 -0.96 6.90 -12.47
CA LEU A 41 -2.20 7.30 -11.80
C LEU A 41 -1.99 7.81 -10.36
N CYS A 42 -0.77 7.74 -9.83
CA CYS A 42 -0.48 8.15 -8.45
C CYS A 42 -0.77 9.64 -8.16
N ASN A 43 -0.92 10.48 -9.19
CA ASN A 43 -1.19 11.91 -9.03
C ASN A 43 -2.64 12.30 -9.35
N ASN A 44 -3.54 11.33 -9.53
CA ASN A 44 -4.95 11.56 -9.87
C ASN A 44 -5.89 11.61 -8.65
N GLY A 45 -5.41 12.03 -7.47
CA GLY A 45 -6.27 12.17 -6.28
C GLY A 45 -6.90 10.88 -5.75
N LEU A 46 -6.30 9.71 -6.05
CA LEU A 46 -6.85 8.43 -5.65
C LEU A 46 -6.66 8.19 -4.15
N THR A 47 -7.77 8.04 -3.42
CA THR A 47 -7.77 7.84 -1.95
C THR A 47 -6.85 6.72 -1.46
N ALA A 48 -6.77 5.60 -2.20
CA ALA A 48 -5.85 4.52 -1.88
C ALA A 48 -4.37 4.90 -2.00
N VAL A 49 -3.99 5.81 -2.90
CA VAL A 49 -2.61 6.32 -2.98
C VAL A 49 -2.29 7.19 -1.77
N ASP A 50 -3.20 8.07 -1.39
CA ASP A 50 -3.00 8.93 -0.22
C ASP A 50 -2.92 8.12 1.08
N TYR A 51 -3.73 7.07 1.19
CA TYR A 51 -3.61 6.12 2.28
C TYR A 51 -2.23 5.44 2.31
N ALA A 52 -1.74 4.95 1.17
CA ALA A 52 -0.42 4.33 1.11
C ALA A 52 0.70 5.31 1.50
N ARG A 53 0.62 6.58 1.07
CA ARG A 53 1.59 7.63 1.48
C ARG A 53 1.60 7.81 2.99
N GLN A 54 0.42 7.93 3.62
CA GLN A 54 0.30 8.07 5.08
C GLN A 54 0.81 6.82 5.81
N TRP A 55 0.53 5.64 5.26
CA TRP A 55 0.98 4.37 5.81
C TRP A 55 2.52 4.26 5.77
N ILE A 56 3.15 4.61 4.64
CA ILE A 56 4.62 4.64 4.52
C ILE A 56 5.21 5.64 5.51
N ALA A 57 4.63 6.84 5.65
CA ALA A 57 5.12 7.83 6.60
C ALA A 57 5.06 7.34 8.06
N ARG A 58 4.08 6.49 8.39
CA ARG A 58 3.91 5.92 9.73
C ARG A 58 4.87 4.76 10.00
N HIS A 59 5.02 3.84 9.04
CA HIS A 59 5.68 2.55 9.26
C HIS A 59 7.06 2.42 8.59
N GLY A 60 7.42 3.32 7.66
CA GLY A 60 8.59 3.19 6.81
C GLY A 60 9.94 3.25 7.51
N ASN A 61 9.97 3.74 8.76
CA ASN A 61 11.16 3.80 9.61
C ASN A 61 11.14 2.77 10.74
N GLU A 62 10.16 1.87 10.78
CA GLU A 62 10.12 0.82 11.78
C GLU A 62 11.13 -0.28 11.45
N GLY A 63 11.84 -0.77 12.46
CA GLY A 63 12.59 -2.02 12.37
C GLY A 63 11.68 -3.26 12.46
N ARG A 64 12.27 -4.43 12.23
CA ARG A 64 11.64 -5.72 12.51
C ARG A 64 11.69 -6.03 14.00
#